data_AF-A0A924AQ36-F1
#
_entry.id   AF-A0A924AQ36-F1
#
_cell.length_a   1.000
_cell.length_b   1.000
_cell.length_c   1.000
_cell.angle_alpha   90.00
_cell.angle_beta   90.00
_cell.angle_gamma   90.00
#
_symmetry.space_group_name_H-M   'P 1'
#
loop_
_entity.id
_entity.type
_entity.pdbx_description
1 polymer ?
#
loop_
_entity_poly.entity_id
_entity_poly.type
_entity_poly.pdbx_seq_one_letter_code
_entity_poly.pdbx_strand_id
1 'polypeptide(L)'
;MNTTNHGAARSPEPETDCDKIATVLDKVEAGDASPEEVDYLLDHAQDCSPCFSSIDKQRLFIAFVQGNVRQKGVPASLATAIRTSIEYEVAAQ
;
A
#
# COMPACT_ATOMS: atom_id res chain seq x y z
N MET A 1 19.26 2.95 -39.44
CA MET A 1 18.37 1.82 -39.16
C MET A 1 17.73 2.10 -37.82
N ASN A 2 16.41 2.34 -37.84
CA ASN A 2 15.64 2.87 -36.73
C ASN A 2 15.01 1.70 -35.98
N THR A 3 15.38 1.46 -34.72
CA THR A 3 14.72 0.46 -33.88
C THR A 3 13.62 1.16 -33.10
N THR A 4 12.39 1.02 -33.62
CA THR A 4 11.15 1.46 -33.01
C THR A 4 10.95 0.75 -31.67
N ASN A 5 10.93 1.53 -30.59
CA ASN A 5 10.65 1.06 -29.25
C ASN A 5 9.16 0.73 -29.12
N HIS A 6 8.84 -0.40 -28.50
CA HIS A 6 7.48 -0.91 -28.38
C HIS A 6 6.70 -0.04 -27.40
N GLY A 7 5.89 0.89 -27.93
CA GLY A 7 4.80 1.50 -27.18
C GLY A 7 3.74 0.43 -26.92
N ALA A 8 3.73 -0.13 -25.71
CA ALA A 8 2.61 -0.91 -25.23
C ALA A 8 1.42 0.05 -25.06
N ALA A 9 0.37 -0.20 -25.84
CA ALA A 9 -0.88 0.55 -25.79
C ALA A 9 -1.47 0.48 -24.37
N ARG A 10 -1.45 1.61 -23.68
CA ARG A 10 -2.17 1.79 -22.40
C ARG A 10 -3.64 2.00 -22.76
N SER A 11 -4.51 1.15 -22.22
CA SER A 11 -5.96 1.36 -22.22
C SER A 11 -6.27 2.75 -21.65
N PRO A 12 -7.36 3.45 -22.05
CA PRO A 12 -7.72 4.75 -21.51
C PRO A 12 -8.30 4.56 -20.10
N GLU A 13 -7.48 4.09 -19.17
CA GLU A 13 -7.74 4.21 -17.75
C GLU A 13 -7.50 5.67 -17.36
N PRO A 14 -8.31 6.25 -16.46
CA PRO A 14 -8.09 7.62 -16.00
C PRO A 14 -6.64 7.73 -15.53
N GLU A 15 -5.89 8.68 -16.07
CA GLU A 15 -4.49 8.86 -15.70
C GLU A 15 -4.44 9.28 -14.24
N THR A 16 -4.28 8.30 -13.35
CA THR A 16 -4.15 8.53 -11.93
C THR A 16 -2.86 9.31 -11.71
N ASP A 17 -2.99 10.52 -11.14
CA ASP A 17 -1.87 11.43 -10.91
C ASP A 17 -1.00 10.90 -9.76
N CYS A 18 -0.04 10.05 -10.11
CA CYS A 18 0.85 9.40 -9.14
C CYS A 18 1.70 10.40 -8.36
N ASP A 19 2.05 11.55 -8.94
CA ASP A 19 2.83 12.60 -8.26
C ASP A 19 1.99 13.27 -7.16
N LYS A 20 0.71 13.48 -7.44
CA LYS A 20 -0.25 13.97 -6.44
C LYS A 20 -0.47 12.95 -5.32
N ILE A 21 -0.64 11.66 -5.65
CA ILE A 21 -0.78 10.60 -4.65
C ILE A 21 0.45 10.51 -3.75
N ALA A 22 1.66 10.54 -4.32
CA ALA A 22 2.90 10.52 -3.56
C ALA A 22 3.01 11.71 -2.60
N THR A 23 2.67 12.91 -3.08
CA THR A 23 2.67 14.13 -2.25
C THR A 23 1.67 14.03 -1.10
N VAL A 24 0.48 13.51 -1.35
CA VAL A 24 -0.55 13.35 -0.31
C VAL A 24 -0.17 12.26 0.68
N LEU A 25 0.45 11.16 0.25
CA LEU A 25 1.01 10.12 1.14
C LEU A 25 2.08 10.69 2.06
N ASP A 26 3.01 11.50 1.55
CA ASP A 26 4.04 12.17 2.35
C ASP A 26 3.40 13.09 3.42
N LYS A 27 2.31 13.79 3.10
CA LYS A 27 1.56 14.61 4.07
C LYS A 27 0.84 13.77 5.12
N VAL A 28 0.27 12.62 4.74
CA VAL A 28 -0.38 11.69 5.69
C VAL A 28 0.65 11.12 6.67
N GLU A 29 1.85 10.77 6.19
CA GLU A 29 2.96 10.30 7.04
C GLU A 29 3.43 11.40 8.02
N ALA A 30 3.47 12.66 7.55
CA ALA A 30 3.82 13.81 8.39
C ALA A 30 2.70 14.24 9.36
N GLY A 31 1.47 13.76 9.19
CA GLY A 31 0.30 14.17 9.98
C GLY A 31 -0.31 15.51 9.57
N ASP A 32 0.06 16.03 8.40
CA ASP A 32 -0.32 17.36 7.88
C ASP A 32 -1.37 17.29 6.76
N ALA A 33 -1.85 16.09 6.43
CA ALA A 33 -2.88 15.91 5.41
C ALA A 33 -4.25 16.42 5.88
N SER A 34 -4.96 17.12 4.99
CA SER A 34 -6.34 17.52 5.24
C SER A 34 -7.32 16.35 5.11
N PRO A 35 -8.53 16.44 5.68
CA PRO A 35 -9.57 15.42 5.51
C PRO A 35 -9.88 15.12 4.03
N GLU A 36 -9.92 16.15 3.19
CA GLU A 36 -10.20 16.01 1.76
C GLU A 36 -9.05 15.31 1.00
N GLU A 37 -7.82 15.46 1.48
CA GLU A 37 -6.65 14.76 0.94
C GLU A 37 -6.65 13.28 1.33
N VAL A 38 -7.14 12.96 2.54
CA VAL A 38 -7.34 11.56 2.98
C VAL A 38 -8.47 10.90 2.18
N ASP A 39 -9.59 11.59 1.99
CA ASP A 39 -10.71 11.08 1.17
C ASP A 39 -10.27 10.85 -0.28
N TYR A 40 -9.48 11.77 -0.85
CA TYR A 40 -8.88 11.59 -2.17
C TYR A 40 -8.01 10.32 -2.26
N LEU A 41 -7.24 10.01 -1.21
CA LEU A 41 -6.44 8.79 -1.13
C LEU A 41 -7.31 7.54 -1.07
N LEU A 42 -8.41 7.56 -0.32
CA LEU A 42 -9.33 6.43 -0.17
C LEU A 42 -10.06 6.13 -1.48
N ASP A 43 -10.51 7.17 -2.18
CA ASP A 43 -11.22 7.06 -3.46
C ASP A 43 -10.32 6.49 -4.58
N HIS A 44 -9.00 6.70 -4.47
CA HIS A 44 -8.04 6.26 -5.48
C HIS A 44 -7.18 5.08 -5.01
N ALA A 45 -7.39 4.56 -3.79
CA ALA A 45 -6.54 3.53 -3.17
C ALA A 45 -6.44 2.24 -3.99
N GLN A 46 -7.51 1.85 -4.70
CA GLN A 46 -7.52 0.66 -5.56
C GLN A 46 -6.75 0.84 -6.87
N ASP A 47 -6.59 2.08 -7.32
CA ASP A 47 -5.93 2.45 -8.58
C ASP A 47 -4.47 2.86 -8.36
N CYS A 48 -4.02 2.98 -7.11
CA CYS A 48 -2.66 3.36 -6.74
C CYS A 48 -1.60 2.27 -6.98
N SER A 49 -2.00 1.01 -7.22
CA SER A 49 -1.09 -0.13 -7.44
C SER A 49 0.07 0.15 -8.42
N PRO A 50 -0.15 0.86 -9.56
CA PRO A 50 0.91 1.25 -10.47
C PRO A 50 1.80 2.40 -9.97
N CYS A 51 1.31 3.28 -9.09
CA CYS A 51 2.04 4.41 -8.52
C CYS A 51 3.04 4.00 -7.42
N PHE A 52 2.82 2.84 -6.79
CA PHE A 52 3.76 2.26 -5.83
C PHE A 52 5.05 1.74 -6.48
N SER A 53 5.18 1.76 -7.81
CA SER A 53 6.39 1.37 -8.56
C SER A 53 7.64 2.22 -8.25
N SER A 54 7.48 3.33 -7.51
CA SER A 54 8.54 4.08 -6.80
C SER A 54 9.08 3.38 -5.53
N ILE A 55 8.91 2.04 -5.46
CA ILE A 55 9.23 1.01 -4.45
C ILE A 55 10.51 1.20 -3.62
N ASP A 56 11.46 2.05 -4.02
CA ASP A 56 12.74 2.20 -3.32
C ASP A 56 12.59 2.72 -1.89
N LYS A 57 11.70 3.69 -1.65
CA LYS A 57 11.40 4.17 -0.29
C LYS A 57 10.65 3.12 0.53
N GLN A 58 9.73 2.38 -0.11
CA GLN A 58 8.98 1.31 0.56
C GLN A 58 9.91 0.14 0.96
N ARG A 59 10.89 -0.21 0.12
CA ARG A 59 11.92 -1.21 0.44
C ARG A 59 12.85 -0.75 1.55
N LEU A 60 13.28 0.52 1.53
CA LEU A 60 14.11 1.10 2.60
C LEU A 60 13.36 1.13 3.93
N PHE A 61 12.08 1.49 3.92
CA PHE A 61 11.22 1.48 5.10
C PHE A 61 11.00 0.07 5.65
N ILE A 62 10.67 -0.91 4.79
CA ILE A 62 10.54 -2.31 5.21
C ILE A 62 11.85 -2.84 5.79
N ALA A 63 13.00 -2.56 5.15
CA ALA A 63 14.31 -2.98 5.64
C ALA A 63 14.66 -2.30 6.98
N PHE A 64 14.32 -1.02 7.14
CA PHE A 64 14.50 -0.27 8.38
C PHE A 64 13.65 -0.86 9.52
N VAL A 65 12.37 -1.17 9.26
CA VAL A 65 11.45 -1.78 10.23
C VAL A 65 11.93 -3.18 10.62
N GLN A 66 12.32 -4.02 9.66
CA GLN A 66 12.86 -5.36 9.94
C GLN A 66 14.16 -5.33 10.74
N GLY A 67 15.03 -4.33 10.51
CA GLY A 67 16.32 -4.21 11.18
C GLY A 67 16.27 -3.56 12.58
N ASN A 68 15.34 -2.62 12.81
CA ASN A 68 15.35 -1.78 14.02
C ASN A 68 14.16 -2.03 14.95
N VAL A 69 13.05 -2.55 14.43
CA VAL A 69 11.94 -2.99 15.27
C VAL A 69 12.17 -4.45 15.58
N ARG A 70 12.65 -4.75 16.79
CA ARG A 70 12.62 -6.13 17.31
C ARG A 70 11.18 -6.62 17.20
N GLN A 71 10.93 -7.60 16.33
CA GLN A 71 9.66 -8.32 16.34
C GLN A 71 9.42 -8.75 17.78
N LYS A 72 8.44 -8.12 18.45
CA LYS A 72 7.99 -8.60 19.75
C LYS A 72 7.59 -10.05 19.53
N GLY A 73 8.20 -10.94 20.31
CA GLY A 73 7.93 -12.37 20.21
C GLY A 73 6.43 -12.59 20.23
N VAL A 74 5.89 -13.03 19.10
CA VAL A 74 4.47 -13.32 18.98
C VAL A 74 4.22 -14.59 19.78
N PRO A 75 3.26 -14.61 20.72
CA PRO A 75 2.90 -15.82 21.43
C PRO A 75 2.56 -16.93 20.43
N ALA A 76 3.13 -18.12 20.60
CA ALA A 76 2.88 -19.25 19.69
C ALA A 76 1.38 -19.61 19.57
N SER A 77 0.59 -19.21 20.57
CA SER A 77 -0.87 -19.38 20.61
C SER A 77 -1.66 -18.39 19.74
N LEU A 78 -1.06 -17.30 19.23
CA LEU A 78 -1.80 -16.26 18.50
C LEU A 78 -2.43 -16.81 17.22
N ALA A 79 -1.69 -17.61 16.46
CA ALA A 79 -2.19 -18.21 15.21
C ALA A 79 -3.39 -19.12 15.48
N THR A 80 -3.34 -19.89 16.57
CA THR A 80 -4.45 -20.75 16.99
C THR A 80 -5.66 -19.90 17.42
N ALA A 81 -5.45 -18.85 18.21
CA ALA A 81 -6.52 -17.97 18.68
C ALA A 81 -7.24 -17.27 17.51
N ILE A 82 -6.50 -16.75 16.54
CA ILE A 82 -7.07 -16.13 15.34
C ILE A 82 -7.90 -17.14 14.56
N ARG A 83 -7.38 -18.35 14.32
CA ARG A 83 -8.11 -19.40 13.62
C ARG A 83 -9.42 -19.74 14.33
N THR A 84 -9.39 -19.93 15.64
CA THR A 84 -10.59 -20.24 16.43
C THR A 84 -11.64 -19.13 16.36
N SER A 85 -11.22 -17.85 16.39
CA SER A 85 -12.16 -16.74 16.20
C SER A 85 -12.81 -16.75 14.82
N ILE A 86 -12.04 -17.00 13.75
CA ILE A 86 -12.60 -17.08 12.39
C ILE A 86 -13.56 -18.25 12.27
N GLU A 87 -13.20 -19.43 12.78
CA GLU A 87 -14.05 -20.62 12.77
C GLU A 87 -15.34 -20.39 13.54
N TYR A 88 -15.29 -19.67 14.66
CA TYR A 88 -16.48 -19.29 15.43
C TYR A 88 -17.42 -18.38 14.62
N GLU A 89 -16.89 -17.34 13.97
CA GLU A 89 -17.70 -16.43 13.15
C GLU A 89 -18.27 -17.09 11.89
N VAL A 90 -17.59 -18.11 11.35
CA VAL A 90 -18.06 -18.91 10.21
C VAL A 90 -19.12 -19.92 10.64
N ALA A 91 -19.01 -20.49 11.84
CA ALA A 91 -19.99 -21.43 12.39
C ALA A 91 -21.23 -20.75 13.00
N ALA A 92 -21.16 -19.45 13.27
CA ALA A 92 -22.26 -18.64 13.81
C ALA A 92 -23.19 -18.05 12.72
N GLN A 93 -22.90 -18.30 11.43
CA GLN A 93 -23.74 -17.98 10.26
C GLN A 93 -24.56 -19.20 9.84
#